data_AF-A0A6M0A3R6-F1
#
_entry.id   AF-A0A6M0A3R6-F1
#
_cell.length_a   1.000
_cell.length_b   1.000
_cell.length_c   1.000
_cell.angle_alpha   90.00
_cell.angle_beta   90.00
_cell.angle_gamma   90.00
#
_symmetry.space_group_name_H-M   'P 1'
#
loop_
_entity.id
_entity.type
_entity.pdbx_description
1 polymer ?
#
loop_
_entity_poly.entity_id
_entity_poly.type
_entity_poly.pdbx_seq_one_letter_code
_entity_poly.pdbx_strand_id
1 'polypeptide(L)'
;MSFVVEIQPEILPETDNSVGIDLGISTFATFSDGTKVDAPKPLKKRIKKLRKLSKSLSHKTKGSKRYEKARLRVAKFHVKLKDTLVRFST
;
A
#
# COMPACT_ATOMS: atom_id res chain seq x y z
N MET A 1 21.78 -8.35 -7.35
CA MET A 1 22.21 -7.40 -8.39
C MET A 1 21.02 -6.52 -8.76
N SER A 2 21.20 -5.22 -8.81
CA SER A 2 20.24 -4.27 -9.41
C SER A 2 20.96 -3.53 -10.53
N PHE A 3 20.32 -3.37 -11.67
CA PHE A 3 20.80 -2.56 -12.78
C PHE A 3 19.83 -1.40 -13.00
N VAL A 4 20.33 -0.27 -13.50
CA VAL A 4 19.53 0.92 -13.82
C VAL A 4 19.42 0.97 -15.34
N VAL A 5 18.22 1.23 -15.85
CA VAL A 5 17.96 1.41 -17.29
C VAL A 5 17.42 2.81 -17.48
N GLU A 6 17.98 3.54 -18.44
CA GLU A 6 17.41 4.79 -18.93
C GLU A 6 16.41 4.47 -20.05
N ILE A 7 15.16 4.92 -19.86
CA ILE A 7 14.08 4.79 -20.85
C ILE A 7 13.75 6.20 -21.32
N GLN A 8 13.78 6.43 -22.63
CA GLN A 8 13.26 7.66 -23.21
C GLN A 8 11.72 7.59 -23.20
N PRO A 9 11.01 8.52 -22.54
CA PRO A 9 9.55 8.50 -22.51
C PRO A 9 9.00 8.83 -23.89
N GLU A 10 8.14 7.96 -24.41
CA GLU A 10 7.36 8.24 -25.62
C GLU A 10 6.26 9.25 -25.26
N ILE A 11 6.26 10.40 -25.95
CA ILE A 11 5.22 11.41 -25.78
C ILE A 11 4.02 10.99 -26.63
N LEU A 12 2.93 10.62 -25.98
CA LEU A 12 1.67 10.29 -26.64
C LEU A 12 0.97 11.58 -27.12
N PRO A 13 0.19 11.52 -28.22
CA PRO A 13 -0.62 12.65 -28.67
C PRO A 13 -1.62 13.07 -27.59
N GLU A 14 -1.93 14.36 -27.53
CA GLU A 14 -2.95 14.87 -26.61
C GLU A 14 -4.32 14.29 -26.95
N THR A 15 -5.09 13.98 -25.90
CA THR A 15 -6.44 13.42 -26.03
C THR A 15 -7.38 14.18 -25.11
N ASP A 16 -8.60 14.49 -25.57
CA ASP A 16 -9.66 15.07 -24.73
C ASP A 16 -10.31 14.03 -23.79
N ASN A 17 -9.91 12.77 -23.88
CA ASN A 17 -10.40 11.70 -23.02
C ASN A 17 -9.78 11.83 -21.63
N SER A 18 -10.62 12.01 -20.62
CA SER A 18 -10.21 12.00 -19.21
C SER A 18 -11.05 11.03 -18.40
N VAL A 19 -10.39 10.33 -17.47
CA VAL A 19 -11.05 9.42 -16.51
C VAL A 19 -10.63 9.82 -15.11
N GLY A 20 -11.60 10.12 -14.25
CA GLY A 20 -11.36 10.33 -12.83
C GLY A 20 -11.12 9.01 -12.13
N ILE A 21 -10.10 8.92 -11.28
CA ILE A 21 -9.77 7.72 -10.50
C ILE A 21 -9.92 8.03 -9.01
N ASP A 22 -10.81 7.31 -8.33
CA ASP A 22 -10.94 7.29 -6.87
C ASP A 22 -10.32 6.01 -6.28
N LEU A 23 -9.43 6.14 -5.30
CA LEU A 23 -8.69 5.02 -4.71
C LEU A 23 -9.20 4.70 -3.31
N GLY A 24 -9.51 3.43 -3.05
CA GLY A 24 -10.18 3.00 -1.82
C GLY A 24 -9.60 1.75 -1.15
N ILE A 25 -10.01 1.53 0.10
CA ILE A 25 -9.64 0.34 0.89
C ILE A 25 -10.59 -0.84 0.63
N SER A 26 -11.86 -0.55 0.30
CA SER A 26 -12.86 -1.55 -0.10
C SER A 26 -12.75 -1.89 -1.58
N THR A 27 -12.59 -0.87 -2.41
CA THR A 27 -12.45 -0.93 -3.86
C THR A 27 -11.13 -0.26 -4.18
N PHE A 28 -10.20 -0.97 -4.82
CA PHE A 28 -8.86 -0.45 -5.09
C PHE A 28 -8.91 0.80 -5.96
N ALA A 29 -9.69 0.78 -7.03
CA ALA A 29 -9.91 1.92 -7.90
C ALA A 29 -11.36 1.95 -8.39
N THR A 30 -11.98 3.13 -8.42
CA THR A 30 -13.25 3.39 -9.10
C THR A 30 -13.01 4.45 -10.16
N PHE A 31 -13.44 4.17 -11.38
CA PHE A 31 -13.30 5.07 -12.52
C PHE A 31 -14.59 5.88 -12.72
N SER A 32 -14.49 7.07 -13.29
CA SER A 32 -15.64 7.94 -13.58
C SER A 32 -16.63 7.32 -14.57
N ASP A 33 -16.23 6.30 -15.33
CA ASP A 33 -17.09 5.50 -16.21
C ASP A 33 -17.90 4.41 -15.46
N GLY A 34 -17.72 4.30 -14.14
CA GLY A 34 -18.39 3.32 -13.29
C GLY A 34 -17.65 2.00 -13.11
N THR A 35 -16.53 1.78 -13.82
CA THR A 35 -15.67 0.61 -13.67
C THR A 35 -15.04 0.56 -12.28
N LYS A 36 -14.98 -0.63 -11.69
CA LYS A 36 -14.44 -0.85 -10.34
C LYS A 36 -13.39 -1.95 -10.36
N VAL A 37 -12.25 -1.65 -9.76
CA VAL A 37 -11.18 -2.62 -9.48
C VAL A 37 -11.27 -2.99 -8.01
N ASP A 38 -11.53 -4.26 -7.72
CA ASP A 38 -11.66 -4.73 -6.35
C ASP A 38 -10.33 -4.73 -5.59
N ALA A 39 -10.39 -4.40 -4.29
CA ALA A 39 -9.22 -4.49 -3.45
C ALA A 39 -8.82 -5.95 -3.17
N PRO A 40 -7.52 -6.27 -3.09
CA PRO A 40 -7.03 -7.59 -2.73
C PRO A 40 -7.65 -8.06 -1.41
N LYS A 41 -8.40 -9.17 -1.40
CA LYS A 41 -8.92 -9.71 -0.13
C LYS A 41 -7.79 -10.45 0.61
N PRO A 42 -7.52 -10.19 1.91
CA PRO A 42 -8.23 -9.30 2.84
C PRO A 42 -7.42 -8.04 3.25
N LEU A 43 -7.23 -7.07 2.36
CA LEU A 43 -6.53 -5.80 2.60
C LEU A 43 -7.09 -5.05 3.81
N LYS A 44 -8.42 -4.91 3.90
CA LYS A 44 -9.12 -4.29 5.04
C LYS A 44 -8.76 -4.92 6.40
N LYS A 45 -8.67 -6.26 6.48
CA LYS A 45 -8.26 -6.96 7.71
C LYS A 45 -6.81 -6.67 8.05
N ARG A 46 -5.93 -6.63 7.04
CA ARG A 46 -4.50 -6.33 7.22
C ARG A 46 -4.28 -4.89 7.70
N ILE A 47 -4.96 -3.91 7.12
CA ILE A 47 -4.91 -2.50 7.57
C ILE A 47 -5.42 -2.38 9.01
N LYS A 48 -6.53 -3.05 9.37
CA LYS A 48 -7.03 -3.07 10.76
C LYS A 48 -5.99 -3.64 11.73
N LYS A 49 -5.24 -4.66 11.32
CA LYS A 49 -4.14 -5.24 12.12
C LYS A 49 -2.95 -4.29 12.23
N LEU A 50 -2.55 -3.61 11.15
CA LEU A 50 -1.51 -2.58 11.19
C LEU A 50 -1.88 -1.50 12.21
N ARG A 51 -3.09 -0.95 12.13
CA ARG A 51 -3.58 0.08 13.08
C ARG A 51 -3.46 -0.37 14.54
N LYS A 52 -3.84 -1.63 14.84
CA LYS A 52 -3.70 -2.20 16.19
C LYS A 52 -2.23 -2.29 16.64
N LEU A 53 -1.34 -2.72 15.75
CA LEU A 53 0.09 -2.83 16.05
C LEU A 53 0.72 -1.45 16.27
N SER A 54 0.41 -0.46 15.42
CA SER A 54 0.88 0.91 15.56
C SER A 54 0.37 1.58 16.83
N LYS A 55 -0.91 1.39 17.19
CA LYS A 55 -1.47 1.87 18.48
C LYS A 55 -0.79 1.19 19.67
N SER A 56 -0.50 -0.10 19.57
CA SER A 56 0.22 -0.81 20.63
C SER A 56 1.63 -0.24 20.82
N LEU A 57 2.32 0.08 19.72
CA LEU A 57 3.66 0.67 19.72
C LEU A 57 3.66 2.09 20.32
N SER A 58 2.70 2.94 19.94
CA SER A 58 2.64 4.33 20.44
C SER A 58 2.43 4.41 21.95
N HIS A 59 1.76 3.42 22.54
CA HIS A 59 1.60 3.32 24.00
C HIS A 59 2.82 2.74 24.73
N LYS A 60 3.94 2.41 24.06
CA LYS A 60 5.15 1.89 24.72
C LYS A 60 6.19 2.99 24.88
N THR A 61 6.83 3.01 26.04
CA THR A 61 7.98 3.88 26.33
C THR A 61 9.13 3.54 25.40
N LYS A 62 9.55 4.52 24.59
CA LYS A 62 10.70 4.42 23.67
C LYS A 62 11.94 3.96 24.44
N GLY A 63 12.75 3.10 23.83
CA GLY A 63 13.96 2.52 24.45
C GLY A 63 13.71 1.32 25.38
N SER A 64 12.48 1.03 25.77
CA SER A 64 12.18 -0.17 26.56
C SER A 64 12.29 -1.45 25.71
N LYS A 65 12.63 -2.58 26.35
CA LYS A 65 12.62 -3.91 25.69
C LYS A 65 11.25 -4.24 25.04
N ARG A 66 10.16 -3.77 25.65
CA ARG A 66 8.79 -3.96 25.12
C ARG A 66 8.51 -3.10 23.88
N TYR A 67 9.06 -1.88 23.83
CA TYR A 67 8.99 -1.01 22.67
C TYR A 67 9.72 -1.62 21.48
N GLU A 68 10.95 -2.11 21.67
CA GLU A 68 11.71 -2.75 20.57
C GLU A 68 10.98 -3.97 19.99
N LYS A 69 10.40 -4.82 20.86
CA LYS A 69 9.56 -5.94 20.42
C LYS A 69 8.30 -5.48 19.65
N ALA A 70 7.72 -4.33 19.99
CA ALA A 70 6.57 -3.78 19.26
C ALA A 70 7.01 -3.17 17.91
N ARG A 71 8.13 -2.44 17.89
CA ARG A 71 8.72 -1.83 16.68
C ARG A 71 9.02 -2.87 15.63
N LEU A 72 9.68 -3.97 16.02
CA LEU A 72 9.99 -5.09 15.13
C LEU A 72 8.72 -5.78 14.59
N ARG A 73 7.65 -5.88 15.38
CA ARG A 73 6.37 -6.44 14.93
C ARG A 73 5.72 -5.56 13.87
N VAL A 74 5.74 -4.24 14.04
CA VAL A 74 5.24 -3.27 13.05
C VAL A 74 6.07 -3.37 11.77
N ALA A 75 7.40 -3.35 11.86
CA ALA A 75 8.29 -3.45 10.70
C ALA A 75 8.06 -4.75 9.89
N LYS A 76 8.03 -5.91 10.56
CA LYS A 76 7.72 -7.20 9.93
C LYS A 76 6.34 -7.20 9.24
N PHE A 77 5.37 -6.50 9.81
CA PHE A 77 4.05 -6.39 9.22
C PHE A 77 4.03 -5.49 7.97
N HIS A 78 4.79 -4.39 7.97
CA HIS A 78 4.95 -3.53 6.79
C HIS A 78 5.57 -4.28 5.61
N VAL A 79 6.61 -5.09 5.85
CA VAL A 79 7.21 -5.92 4.79
C VAL A 79 6.19 -6.86 4.15
N LYS A 80 5.41 -7.56 4.98
CA LYS A 80 4.33 -8.46 4.50
C LYS A 80 3.23 -7.73 3.74
N LEU A 81 2.92 -6.49 4.10
CA LEU A 81 1.94 -5.66 3.39
C LEU A 81 2.48 -5.22 2.03
N LYS A 82 3.73 -4.73 1.95
CA LYS A 82 4.36 -4.30 0.71
C LYS A 82 4.41 -5.44 -0.31
N ASP A 83 4.83 -6.63 0.12
CA ASP A 83 4.85 -7.84 -0.72
C ASP A 83 3.47 -8.20 -1.29
N THR A 84 2.41 -8.02 -0.48
CA THR A 84 1.03 -8.24 -0.96
C THR A 84 0.61 -7.20 -1.98
N LEU A 85 1.07 -5.95 -1.90
CA LEU A 85 0.66 -4.85 -2.78
C LEU A 85 1.44 -4.82 -4.11
N VAL A 86 2.74 -5.14 -4.10
CA VAL A 86 3.57 -5.19 -5.31
C VAL A 86 3.05 -6.19 -6.32
N ARG A 87 2.42 -7.28 -5.86
CA ARG A 87 1.83 -8.31 -6.72
C ARG A 87 0.63 -7.85 -7.56
N PHE A 88 0.09 -6.66 -7.31
CA PHE A 88 -1.03 -6.09 -8.09
C PHE A 88 -0.59 -5.04 -9.11
N SER A 89 0.66 -4.61 -9.06
CA SER A 89 1.23 -3.60 -9.97
C SER A 89 2.23 -4.21 -10.97
N THR A 90 2.14 -5.52 -11.22
CA THR A 90 2.87 -6.26 -12.27
C THR A 90 1.86 -7.08 -13.05
#